data_AF-A0A7X7NDL9-F1
#
_entry.id   AF-A0A7X7NDL9-F1
#
_cell.length_a   1.000
_cell.length_b   1.000
_cell.length_c   1.000
_cell.angle_alpha   90.00
_cell.angle_beta   90.00
_cell.angle_gamma   90.00
#
_symmetry.space_group_name_H-M   'P 1'
#
loop_
_entity.id
_entity.type
_entity.pdbx_description
1 polymer ?
#
loop_
_entity_poly.entity_id
_entity_poly.type
_entity_poly.pdbx_seq_one_letter_code
_entity_poly.pdbx_strand_id
1 'polypeptide(L)'
;MARKKKKIMSSSDMDLKPFMNLMVVLIPMLLVSAEFAKVAVIDIKLPEARGSQTKQAVTSQPTEDKSNKLLLTAIITDSVVTLGAKGGFMPSLFYREYHRYVAKDDQTEFTVEFEPGKVPKHPKTGREMQIYERYDIYLHTCDENRNVYNRLYTKNGEMVTNTSGDPVESVNVGDTVYALTNPRRVIFVKDPSEFESRPLSAYDELQNRLMKVKERYRDAEDGEDIIIAAENQVMYDKIVQIMDKARAAEFPNISIAKLRG
;
A
#
# COMPACT_ATOMS: atom_id res chain seq x y z
N MET A 1 -95.38 13.41 24.93
CA MET A 1 -94.61 12.19 24.60
C MET A 1 -93.52 12.56 23.61
N ALA A 2 -92.24 12.48 23.99
CA ALA A 2 -91.10 12.75 23.11
C ALA A 2 -90.20 11.52 23.08
N ARG A 3 -90.12 10.85 21.92
CA ARG A 3 -89.37 9.60 21.73
C ARG A 3 -87.93 9.93 21.34
N LYS A 4 -87.00 9.80 22.30
CA LYS A 4 -85.56 10.05 22.14
C LYS A 4 -84.94 8.93 21.27
N LYS A 5 -84.48 9.25 20.05
CA LYS A 5 -83.72 8.32 19.19
C LYS A 5 -82.28 8.19 19.72
N LYS A 6 -81.90 6.96 20.06
CA LYS A 6 -80.55 6.54 20.49
C LYS A 6 -79.67 6.38 19.23
N LYS A 7 -78.58 7.14 19.11
CA LYS A 7 -77.60 7.02 18.02
C LYS A 7 -76.55 5.98 18.44
N ILE A 8 -76.44 4.89 17.68
CA ILE A 8 -75.47 3.81 17.87
C ILE A 8 -74.17 4.24 17.18
N MET A 9 -73.05 4.21 17.92
CA MET A 9 -71.69 4.38 17.40
C MET A 9 -71.31 3.15 16.59
N SER A 10 -70.90 3.33 15.33
CA SER A 10 -70.21 2.32 14.53
C SER A 10 -68.70 2.55 14.65
N SER A 11 -67.98 1.54 15.13
CA SER A 11 -66.52 1.46 15.14
C SER A 11 -65.98 1.57 13.72
N SER A 12 -65.12 2.56 13.47
CA SER A 12 -64.44 2.73 12.19
C SER A 12 -63.26 1.77 12.13
N ASP A 13 -63.37 0.68 11.37
CA ASP A 13 -62.22 -0.15 11.04
C ASP A 13 -61.24 0.67 10.20
N MET A 14 -60.06 0.92 10.77
CA MET A 14 -58.99 1.68 10.12
C MET A 14 -58.41 0.84 8.97
N ASP A 15 -58.42 1.38 7.75
CA ASP A 15 -57.89 0.67 6.58
C ASP A 15 -56.36 0.60 6.65
N LEU A 16 -55.82 -0.57 7.01
CA LEU A 16 -54.38 -0.82 7.18
C LEU A 16 -53.66 -1.14 5.86
N LYS A 17 -54.38 -1.21 4.71
CA LYS A 17 -53.77 -1.47 3.39
C LYS A 17 -52.59 -0.54 3.06
N PRO A 18 -52.62 0.77 3.37
CA PRO A 18 -51.48 1.66 3.13
C PRO A 18 -50.25 1.27 3.97
N PHE A 19 -50.47 0.81 5.20
CA PHE A 19 -49.40 0.38 6.10
C PHE A 19 -48.77 -0.94 5.65
N MET A 20 -49.60 -1.87 5.18
CA MET A 20 -49.13 -3.12 4.59
C MET A 20 -48.27 -2.87 3.35
N ASN A 21 -48.71 -1.96 2.46
CA ASN A 21 -47.95 -1.60 1.26
C ASN A 21 -46.60 -0.94 1.61
N LEU A 22 -46.55 -0.12 2.66
CA LEU A 22 -45.29 0.49 3.12
C LEU A 22 -44.28 -0.59 3.56
N MET A 23 -44.71 -1.57 4.35
CA MET A 23 -43.83 -2.65 4.81
C MET A 23 -43.30 -3.51 3.65
N VAL A 24 -44.13 -3.78 2.64
CA VAL A 24 -43.75 -4.57 1.46
C VAL A 24 -42.71 -3.85 0.58
N VAL A 25 -42.76 -2.52 0.50
CA VAL A 25 -41.78 -1.71 -0.26
C VAL A 25 -40.42 -1.62 0.45
N LEU A 26 -40.40 -1.68 1.79
CA LEU A 26 -39.15 -1.61 2.57
C LEU A 26 -38.29 -2.86 2.44
N ILE A 27 -38.88 -4.05 2.30
CA ILE A 27 -38.14 -5.32 2.18
C ILE A 27 -37.16 -5.32 0.99
N PRO A 28 -37.58 -5.05 -0.26
CA PRO A 28 -36.65 -5.00 -1.39
C PRO A 28 -35.66 -3.83 -1.28
N MET A 29 -36.06 -2.69 -0.70
CA MET A 29 -35.15 -1.56 -0.48
C MET A 29 -34.00 -1.91 0.47
N LEU A 30 -34.30 -2.64 1.55
CA LEU A 30 -33.31 -3.13 2.50
C LEU A 30 -32.42 -4.23 1.91
N LEU A 31 -33.00 -5.18 1.16
CA LEU A 31 -32.23 -6.25 0.51
C LEU A 31 -31.23 -5.70 -0.51
N VAL A 32 -31.61 -4.69 -1.30
CA VAL A 32 -30.68 -4.01 -2.22
C VAL A 32 -29.57 -3.29 -1.45
N SER A 33 -29.88 -2.63 -0.33
CA SER A 33 -28.85 -1.96 0.50
C SER A 33 -27.84 -2.95 1.12
N ALA A 34 -28.29 -4.16 1.47
CA ALA A 34 -27.44 -5.21 2.03
C ALA A 34 -26.47 -5.83 1.01
N GLU A 35 -26.83 -5.85 -0.27
CA GLU A 35 -25.94 -6.31 -1.34
C GLU A 35 -24.78 -5.33 -1.56
N PHE A 36 -25.03 -4.02 -1.44
CA PHE A 36 -23.98 -3.00 -1.49
C PHE A 36 -23.08 -2.96 -0.24
N ALA A 37 -23.54 -3.48 0.91
CA ALA A 37 -22.71 -3.62 2.11
C ALA A 37 -21.60 -4.70 1.97
N LYS A 38 -21.59 -5.49 0.90
CA LYS A 38 -20.51 -6.46 0.63
C LYS A 38 -19.20 -5.82 0.13
N VAL A 39 -19.14 -4.50 -0.02
CA VAL A 39 -17.90 -3.75 -0.32
C VAL A 39 -17.44 -3.00 0.92
N ALA A 40 -17.01 -3.71 1.95
CA ALA A 40 -16.23 -3.13 3.03
C ALA A 40 -15.50 -4.23 3.79
N VAL A 41 -14.16 -4.12 3.80
CA VAL A 41 -13.22 -4.78 4.71
C VAL A 41 -13.07 -6.28 4.51
N ILE A 42 -12.13 -6.66 3.64
CA ILE A 42 -11.32 -7.85 3.95
C ILE A 42 -10.59 -7.49 5.25
N ASP A 43 -11.03 -8.05 6.37
CA ASP A 43 -10.28 -8.04 7.62
C ASP A 43 -9.06 -8.94 7.40
N ILE A 44 -8.06 -8.41 6.69
CA ILE A 44 -6.71 -8.93 6.79
C ILE A 44 -6.36 -8.68 8.24
N LYS A 45 -6.50 -9.71 9.08
CA LYS A 45 -5.83 -9.72 10.38
C LYS A 45 -4.36 -9.51 10.06
N LEU A 46 -3.92 -8.26 10.17
CA LEU A 46 -2.52 -7.89 10.16
C LEU A 46 -1.86 -8.86 11.13
N PRO A 47 -0.78 -9.55 10.73
CA PRO A 47 -0.20 -10.58 11.56
C PRO A 47 0.21 -9.95 12.91
N GLU A 48 -0.59 -10.17 13.95
CA GLU A 48 -0.21 -9.99 15.35
C GLU A 48 0.76 -11.11 15.72
N ALA A 49 1.91 -11.16 15.07
CA ALA A 49 2.90 -12.19 15.27
C ALA A 49 4.13 -11.62 15.98
N ARG A 50 3.96 -11.49 17.30
CA ARG A 50 4.85 -12.12 18.30
C ARG A 50 6.35 -11.83 18.11
N GLY A 51 6.81 -10.75 18.75
CA GLY A 51 8.22 -10.34 18.74
C GLY A 51 8.66 -9.44 19.89
N SER A 52 8.19 -9.66 21.12
CA SER A 52 8.98 -9.28 22.30
C SER A 52 9.01 -10.45 23.26
N GLN A 53 10.20 -11.00 23.47
CA GLN A 53 10.42 -12.07 24.43
C GLN A 53 10.34 -11.50 25.85
N THR A 54 9.14 -11.49 26.42
CA THR A 54 8.95 -11.66 27.86
C THR A 54 7.75 -12.57 28.07
N LYS A 55 8.00 -13.74 28.67
CA LYS A 55 6.95 -14.64 29.13
C LYS A 55 6.11 -13.91 30.17
N GLN A 56 4.83 -13.72 29.88
CA GLN A 56 3.75 -13.83 30.87
C GLN A 56 2.43 -14.05 30.14
N ALA A 57 1.80 -15.19 30.43
CA ALA A 57 0.43 -15.44 30.05
C ALA A 57 -0.49 -14.62 30.96
N VAL A 58 -1.32 -13.76 30.38
CA VAL A 58 -2.45 -13.16 31.09
C VAL A 58 -3.67 -13.18 30.16
N THR A 59 -4.64 -14.01 30.52
CA THR A 59 -6.03 -13.92 30.08
C THR A 59 -6.59 -12.58 30.59
N SER A 60 -6.95 -11.66 29.71
CA SER A 60 -7.88 -10.59 30.05
C SER A 60 -8.67 -10.10 28.83
N GLN A 61 -9.95 -9.88 29.10
CA GLN A 61 -11.00 -9.31 28.25
C GLN A 61 -10.65 -7.90 27.72
N PRO A 62 -11.33 -7.41 26.66
CA PRO A 62 -10.90 -6.24 25.90
C PRO A 62 -10.96 -4.99 26.77
N THR A 63 -9.80 -4.55 27.23
CA THR A 63 -9.61 -3.21 27.75
C THR A 63 -9.49 -2.30 26.53
N GLU A 64 -10.28 -1.22 26.51
CA GLU A 64 -10.21 -0.17 25.50
C GLU A 64 -8.74 0.23 25.29
N ASP A 65 -8.27 0.03 24.05
CA ASP A 65 -6.91 0.32 23.61
C ASP A 65 -6.57 1.80 23.82
N LYS A 66 -5.99 2.11 24.98
CA LYS A 66 -5.25 3.36 25.23
C LYS A 66 -3.85 3.35 24.63
N SER A 67 -3.54 2.41 23.74
CA SER A 67 -2.25 2.35 23.08
C SER A 67 -2.31 3.18 21.79
N ASN A 68 -1.52 4.25 21.72
CA ASN A 68 -1.33 5.03 20.49
C ASN A 68 -0.38 4.28 19.54
N LYS A 69 -0.74 3.04 19.22
CA LYS A 69 0.06 2.14 18.38
C LYS A 69 -0.38 2.24 16.93
N LEU A 70 0.59 2.40 16.04
CA LEU A 70 0.47 2.49 14.60
C LEU A 70 0.31 1.09 13.96
N LEU A 71 1.04 0.09 14.46
CA LEU A 71 1.10 -1.28 13.91
C LEU A 71 1.38 -1.29 12.39
N LEU A 72 2.44 -0.57 11.98
CA LEU A 72 2.77 -0.42 10.57
C LEU A 72 3.24 -1.75 9.96
N THR A 73 2.60 -2.15 8.86
CA THR A 73 2.91 -3.37 8.12
C THR A 73 3.08 -3.07 6.63
N ALA A 74 4.24 -3.37 6.06
CA ALA A 74 4.45 -3.42 4.62
C ALA A 74 4.17 -4.84 4.11
N ILE A 75 3.12 -4.99 3.30
CA ILE A 75 2.73 -6.24 2.66
C ILE A 75 3.32 -6.27 1.25
N ILE A 76 4.03 -7.34 0.90
CA ILE A 76 4.71 -7.51 -0.39
C ILE A 76 4.26 -8.82 -1.03
N THR A 77 3.74 -8.71 -2.24
CA THR A 77 3.41 -9.85 -3.12
C THR A 77 4.36 -9.87 -4.32
N ASP A 78 4.06 -10.65 -5.35
CA ASP A 78 4.79 -10.70 -6.62
C ASP A 78 4.68 -9.42 -7.47
N SER A 79 3.63 -8.62 -7.27
CA SER A 79 3.24 -7.52 -8.16
C SER A 79 2.72 -6.28 -7.42
N VAL A 80 2.52 -6.37 -6.11
CA VAL A 80 1.95 -5.30 -5.30
C VAL A 80 2.73 -5.11 -4.00
N VAL A 81 2.94 -3.84 -3.62
CA VAL A 81 3.34 -3.45 -2.27
C VAL A 81 2.24 -2.60 -1.64
N THR A 82 1.81 -2.94 -0.43
CA THR A 82 0.76 -2.19 0.29
C THR A 82 1.23 -1.88 1.70
N LEU A 83 0.97 -0.66 2.18
CA LEU A 83 1.19 -0.29 3.58
C LEU A 83 -0.14 -0.36 4.33
N GLY A 84 -0.16 -1.10 5.44
CA GLY A 84 -1.28 -1.20 6.38
C GLY A 84 -0.88 -0.69 7.75
N ALA A 85 -1.84 -0.14 8.48
CA ALA A 85 -1.72 0.27 9.87
C ALA A 85 -3.05 0.02 10.60
N LYS A 86 -3.11 0.24 11.92
CA LYS A 86 -4.35 0.09 12.71
C LYS A 86 -5.55 0.87 12.12
N GLY A 87 -5.30 1.99 11.46
CA GLY A 87 -6.33 2.83 10.84
C GLY A 87 -6.79 2.41 9.44
N GLY A 88 -6.21 1.34 8.86
CA GLY A 88 -6.53 0.85 7.52
C GLY A 88 -5.31 0.74 6.61
N PHE A 89 -5.57 0.56 5.32
CA PHE A 89 -4.54 0.38 4.28
C PHE A 89 -4.39 1.63 3.42
N MET A 90 -3.15 1.96 3.07
CA MET A 90 -2.85 2.92 2.02
C MET A 90 -3.15 2.31 0.65
N PRO A 91 -3.38 3.14 -0.40
CA PRO A 91 -3.56 2.64 -1.76
C PRO A 91 -2.38 1.74 -2.18
N SER A 92 -2.71 0.58 -2.74
CA SER A 92 -1.70 -0.38 -3.19
C SER A 92 -0.80 0.20 -4.29
N LEU A 93 0.47 -0.16 -4.23
CA LEU A 93 1.47 0.20 -5.23
C LEU A 93 1.72 -1.01 -6.14
N PHE A 94 1.12 -0.97 -7.33
CA PHE A 94 1.34 -1.97 -8.37
C PHE A 94 2.69 -1.75 -9.03
N TYR A 95 3.39 -2.83 -9.33
CA TYR A 95 4.70 -2.77 -9.96
C TYR A 95 4.94 -3.89 -10.98
N ARG A 96 5.89 -3.63 -11.89
CA ARG A 96 6.52 -4.60 -12.78
C ARG A 96 7.94 -4.83 -12.32
N GLU A 97 8.33 -6.10 -12.24
CA GLU A 97 9.65 -6.52 -11.79
C GLU A 97 10.62 -6.65 -12.97
N TYR A 98 11.80 -6.07 -12.85
CA TYR A 98 12.87 -6.13 -13.84
C TYR A 98 14.16 -6.59 -13.17
N HIS A 99 14.89 -7.49 -13.81
CA HIS A 99 16.16 -8.00 -13.30
C HIS A 99 17.30 -7.49 -14.18
N ARG A 100 18.31 -6.89 -13.55
CA ARG A 100 19.55 -6.53 -14.21
C ARG A 100 20.53 -7.68 -14.11
N TYR A 101 21.08 -8.09 -15.23
CA TYR A 101 22.11 -9.12 -15.31
C TYR A 101 23.44 -8.53 -15.76
N VAL A 102 24.52 -9.05 -15.20
CA VAL A 102 25.90 -8.79 -15.62
C VAL A 102 26.52 -10.15 -15.97
N ALA A 103 26.75 -10.39 -17.25
CA ALA A 103 27.25 -11.67 -17.73
C ALA A 103 28.72 -11.87 -17.33
N LYS A 104 29.06 -13.03 -16.75
CA LYS A 104 30.43 -13.28 -16.26
C LYS A 104 31.47 -13.46 -17.36
N ASP A 105 31.04 -13.94 -18.52
CA ASP A 105 31.88 -14.24 -19.67
C ASP A 105 32.36 -12.97 -20.39
N ASP A 106 31.44 -12.07 -20.73
CA ASP A 106 31.77 -10.89 -21.55
C ASP A 106 31.41 -9.54 -20.90
N GLN A 107 30.98 -9.55 -19.63
CA GLN A 107 30.53 -8.37 -18.88
C GLN A 107 29.37 -7.63 -19.56
N THR A 108 28.60 -8.29 -20.44
CA THR A 108 27.41 -7.67 -21.02
C THR A 108 26.36 -7.44 -19.94
N GLU A 109 25.95 -6.17 -19.85
CA GLU A 109 24.87 -5.75 -18.97
C GLU A 109 23.57 -5.63 -19.75
N PHE A 110 22.49 -6.16 -19.19
CA PHE A 110 21.16 -5.96 -19.74
C PHE A 110 20.09 -6.11 -18.66
N THR A 111 18.96 -5.46 -18.87
CA THR A 111 17.80 -5.52 -17.97
C THR A 111 16.62 -6.11 -18.72
N VAL A 112 15.92 -7.05 -18.09
CA VAL A 112 14.76 -7.74 -18.65
C VAL A 112 13.64 -7.78 -17.64
N GLU A 113 12.40 -7.74 -18.12
CA GLU A 113 11.24 -7.97 -17.27
C GLU A 113 11.25 -9.41 -16.74
N PHE A 114 10.96 -9.56 -15.46
CA PHE A 114 10.88 -10.84 -14.80
C PHE A 114 9.55 -11.53 -15.14
N GLU A 115 9.65 -12.72 -15.71
CA GLU A 115 8.52 -13.61 -15.96
C GLU A 115 8.73 -14.91 -15.15
N PRO A 116 7.80 -15.29 -14.26
CA PRO A 116 7.93 -16.53 -13.49
C PRO A 116 8.14 -17.75 -14.39
N GLY A 117 9.21 -18.51 -14.13
CA GLY A 117 9.53 -19.75 -14.85
C GLY A 117 10.31 -19.56 -16.16
N LYS A 118 10.55 -18.32 -16.61
CA LYS A 118 11.35 -18.04 -17.80
C LYS A 118 12.76 -17.64 -17.42
N VAL A 119 13.74 -18.40 -17.92
CA VAL A 119 15.16 -18.08 -17.71
C VAL A 119 15.58 -17.04 -18.75
N PRO A 120 16.14 -15.90 -18.34
CA PRO A 120 16.58 -14.88 -19.28
C PRO A 120 17.80 -15.36 -20.06
N LYS A 121 17.89 -14.91 -21.31
CA LYS A 121 18.95 -15.29 -22.23
C LYS A 121 19.89 -14.12 -22.48
N HIS A 122 21.16 -14.43 -22.58
CA HIS A 122 22.20 -13.48 -22.94
C HIS A 122 21.90 -12.87 -24.33
N PRO A 123 21.97 -11.53 -24.49
CA PRO A 123 21.52 -10.86 -25.72
C PRO A 123 22.38 -11.21 -26.94
N LYS A 124 23.70 -11.45 -26.75
CA LYS A 124 24.61 -11.82 -27.84
C LYS A 124 24.70 -13.34 -28.10
N THR A 125 24.95 -14.13 -27.07
CA THR A 125 25.23 -15.57 -27.19
C THR A 125 23.97 -16.44 -27.13
N GLY A 126 22.85 -15.90 -26.65
CA GLY A 126 21.60 -16.66 -26.47
C GLY A 126 21.65 -17.71 -25.35
N ARG A 127 22.77 -17.81 -24.61
CA ARG A 127 22.91 -18.72 -23.48
C ARG A 127 21.97 -18.33 -22.34
N GLU A 128 21.58 -19.29 -21.53
CA GLU A 128 20.78 -19.03 -20.33
C GLU A 128 21.63 -18.33 -19.26
N MET A 129 21.06 -17.29 -18.66
CA MET A 129 21.66 -16.57 -17.55
C MET A 129 21.47 -17.33 -16.25
N GLN A 130 22.47 -17.26 -15.40
CA GLN A 130 22.45 -17.91 -14.10
C GLN A 130 21.97 -16.93 -13.01
N ILE A 131 21.42 -17.45 -11.91
CA ILE A 131 20.88 -16.62 -10.82
C ILE A 131 21.97 -15.73 -10.21
N TYR A 132 23.21 -16.23 -10.09
CA TYR A 132 24.35 -15.46 -9.55
C TYR A 132 24.88 -14.38 -10.51
N GLU A 133 24.36 -14.31 -11.74
CA GLU A 133 24.66 -13.23 -12.70
C GLU A 133 23.62 -12.11 -12.60
N ARG A 134 22.54 -12.31 -11.81
CA ARG A 134 21.60 -11.25 -11.48
C ARG A 134 22.27 -10.31 -10.49
N TYR A 135 22.39 -9.07 -10.91
CA TYR A 135 23.05 -8.01 -10.16
C TYR A 135 22.03 -7.23 -9.32
N ASP A 136 20.94 -6.77 -9.93
CA ASP A 136 19.89 -5.96 -9.25
C ASP A 136 18.48 -6.44 -9.60
N ILE A 137 17.53 -6.09 -8.73
CA ILE A 137 16.09 -6.19 -8.97
C ILE A 137 15.50 -4.78 -8.89
N TYR A 138 14.85 -4.34 -9.97
CA TYR A 138 14.10 -3.09 -10.03
C TYR A 138 12.61 -3.37 -10.03
N LEU A 139 11.86 -2.62 -9.21
CA LEU A 139 10.41 -2.66 -9.19
C LEU A 139 9.90 -1.32 -9.73
N HIS A 140 9.33 -1.32 -10.93
CA HIS A 140 8.80 -0.11 -11.55
C HIS A 140 7.30 -0.01 -11.36
N THR A 141 6.84 1.07 -10.76
CA THR A 141 5.41 1.28 -10.49
C THR A 141 4.61 1.41 -11.78
N CYS A 142 3.37 0.91 -11.79
CA CYS A 142 2.52 0.95 -12.97
C CYS A 142 1.04 1.25 -12.66
N ASP A 143 0.30 1.61 -13.70
CA ASP A 143 -1.16 1.69 -13.69
C ASP A 143 -1.82 0.29 -13.79
N GLU A 144 -3.16 0.26 -13.81
CA GLU A 144 -3.95 -0.95 -14.01
C GLU A 144 -3.69 -1.65 -15.36
N ASN A 145 -3.23 -0.89 -16.36
CA ASN A 145 -2.90 -1.37 -17.69
C ASN A 145 -1.42 -1.80 -17.83
N ARG A 146 -0.66 -1.82 -16.73
CA ARG A 146 0.79 -2.11 -16.70
C ARG A 146 1.68 -1.09 -17.42
N ASN A 147 1.19 0.13 -17.63
CA ASN A 147 2.01 1.24 -18.09
C ASN A 147 2.84 1.77 -16.92
N VAL A 148 4.14 1.82 -17.11
CA VAL A 148 5.08 2.27 -16.07
C VAL A 148 5.00 3.79 -15.94
N TYR A 149 4.90 4.27 -14.70
CA TYR A 149 4.99 5.70 -14.42
C TYR A 149 6.44 6.16 -14.49
N ASN A 150 6.67 7.30 -15.13
CA ASN A 150 7.96 7.98 -15.08
C ASN A 150 7.87 9.18 -14.15
N ARG A 151 8.94 9.40 -13.39
CA ARG A 151 9.10 10.55 -12.48
C ARG A 151 10.49 11.12 -12.63
N LEU A 152 10.68 12.34 -12.14
CA LEU A 152 11.98 12.98 -12.15
C LEU A 152 12.88 12.44 -11.05
N TYR A 153 14.12 12.22 -11.43
CA TYR A 153 15.22 11.85 -10.55
C TYR A 153 16.35 12.85 -10.72
N THR A 154 17.10 13.09 -9.65
CA THR A 154 18.38 13.80 -9.74
C THR A 154 19.41 12.93 -10.47
N LYS A 155 20.51 13.52 -10.96
CA LYS A 155 21.64 12.76 -11.52
C LYS A 155 22.21 11.71 -10.56
N ASN A 156 22.05 11.92 -9.25
CA ASN A 156 22.48 11.00 -8.21
C ASN A 156 21.47 9.86 -7.94
N GLY A 157 20.35 9.83 -8.66
CA GLY A 157 19.32 8.80 -8.50
C GLY A 157 18.36 9.03 -7.34
N GLU A 158 18.22 10.26 -6.85
CA GLU A 158 17.23 10.59 -5.81
C GLU A 158 15.91 11.00 -6.48
N MET A 159 14.81 10.35 -6.10
CA MET A 159 13.48 10.74 -6.60
C MET A 159 13.14 12.17 -6.20
N VAL A 160 12.58 12.95 -7.13
CA VAL A 160 12.18 14.33 -6.89
C VAL A 160 10.70 14.39 -6.53
N THR A 161 10.39 15.19 -5.51
CA THR A 161 9.03 15.41 -5.01
C THR A 161 8.72 16.90 -4.90
N ASN A 162 7.44 17.24 -4.94
CA ASN A 162 6.95 18.59 -4.65
C ASN A 162 6.92 18.86 -3.13
N THR A 163 6.46 20.03 -2.72
CA THR A 163 6.31 20.40 -1.30
C THR A 163 5.38 19.48 -0.51
N SER A 164 4.36 18.90 -1.15
CA SER A 164 3.46 17.90 -0.55
C SER A 164 4.10 16.50 -0.45
N GLY A 165 5.29 16.32 -1.02
CA GLY A 165 5.96 15.03 -1.12
C GLY A 165 5.40 14.10 -2.18
N ASP A 166 4.69 14.62 -3.18
CA ASP A 166 4.24 13.82 -4.30
C ASP A 166 5.31 13.81 -5.40
N PRO A 167 5.61 12.64 -6.01
CA PRO A 167 6.60 12.55 -7.07
C PRO A 167 6.22 13.44 -8.27
N VAL A 168 7.19 14.17 -8.83
CA VAL A 168 6.95 15.11 -9.94
C VAL A 168 7.35 14.52 -11.30
N GLU A 169 6.66 14.93 -12.35
CA GLU A 169 6.92 14.50 -13.74
C GLU A 169 7.77 15.51 -14.52
N SER A 170 7.66 16.79 -14.18
CA SER A 170 8.41 17.88 -14.81
C SER A 170 8.68 18.99 -13.78
N VAL A 171 9.66 19.84 -14.08
CA VAL A 171 10.01 21.02 -13.28
C VAL A 171 10.34 22.19 -14.19
N ASN A 172 10.09 23.40 -13.71
CA ASN A 172 10.42 24.65 -14.36
C ASN A 172 11.49 25.42 -13.58
N VAL A 173 12.21 26.30 -14.29
CA VAL A 173 13.17 27.20 -13.66
C VAL A 173 12.45 28.07 -12.61
N GLY A 174 12.99 28.10 -11.40
CA GLY A 174 12.39 28.80 -10.26
C GLY A 174 11.55 27.92 -9.33
N ASP A 175 11.20 26.70 -9.73
CA ASP A 175 10.48 25.77 -8.86
C ASP A 175 11.34 25.36 -7.66
N THR A 176 10.67 25.10 -6.53
CA THR A 176 11.30 24.51 -5.34
C THR A 176 10.83 23.08 -5.22
N VAL A 177 11.76 22.13 -5.38
CA VAL A 177 11.52 20.69 -5.29
C VAL A 177 12.39 20.06 -4.22
N TYR A 178 12.10 18.81 -3.88
CA TYR A 178 12.76 18.09 -2.80
C TYR A 178 13.28 16.76 -3.32
N ALA A 179 14.57 16.50 -3.14
CA ALA A 179 15.12 15.16 -3.35
C ALA A 179 14.70 14.26 -2.18
N LEU A 180 14.35 13.02 -2.50
CA LEU A 180 14.00 11.97 -1.54
C LEU A 180 15.26 11.49 -0.82
N THR A 181 15.69 12.29 0.15
CA THR A 181 16.68 11.97 1.16
C THR A 181 16.03 12.10 2.54
N ASN A 182 16.68 11.59 3.58
CA ASN A 182 16.26 11.85 4.95
C ASN A 182 17.40 12.55 5.74
N PRO A 183 17.25 13.82 6.15
CA PRO A 183 16.11 14.71 5.87
C PRO A 183 16.01 15.08 4.39
N ARG A 184 14.82 15.51 3.93
CA ARG A 184 14.60 15.90 2.53
C ARG A 184 15.48 17.09 2.15
N ARG A 185 16.24 16.96 1.07
CA ARG A 185 17.09 18.03 0.56
C ARG A 185 16.32 18.94 -0.39
N VAL A 186 16.24 20.22 -0.05
CA VAL A 186 15.62 21.25 -0.90
C VAL A 186 16.51 21.52 -2.12
N ILE A 187 15.89 21.61 -3.29
CA ILE A 187 16.54 21.96 -4.56
C ILE A 187 15.75 23.10 -5.20
N PHE A 188 16.42 24.22 -5.43
CA PHE A 188 15.91 25.30 -6.26
C PHE A 188 16.27 25.01 -7.72
N VAL A 189 15.27 24.83 -8.57
CA VAL A 189 15.46 24.45 -9.96
C VAL A 189 16.05 25.63 -10.73
N LYS A 190 17.34 25.53 -11.06
CA LYS A 190 18.03 26.50 -11.93
C LYS A 190 18.05 26.04 -13.38
N ASP A 191 18.22 24.74 -13.58
CA ASP A 191 18.27 24.09 -14.88
C ASP A 191 17.48 22.77 -14.83
N PRO A 192 16.34 22.66 -15.54
CA PRO A 192 15.59 21.41 -15.65
C PRO A 192 16.39 20.24 -16.25
N SER A 193 17.47 20.50 -16.98
CA SER A 193 18.33 19.45 -17.57
C SER A 193 19.15 18.69 -16.52
N GLU A 194 19.19 19.16 -15.27
CA GLU A 194 19.79 18.44 -14.14
C GLU A 194 18.93 17.26 -13.67
N PHE A 195 17.70 17.13 -14.17
CA PHE A 195 16.78 16.07 -13.83
C PHE A 195 16.57 15.10 -14.99
N GLU A 196 16.41 13.84 -14.65
CA GLU A 196 16.18 12.78 -15.60
C GLU A 196 14.83 12.11 -15.34
N SER A 197 14.04 11.99 -16.39
CA SER A 197 12.81 11.20 -16.35
C SER A 197 13.17 9.71 -16.37
N ARG A 198 12.88 9.01 -15.27
CA ARG A 198 13.14 7.57 -15.12
C ARG A 198 11.89 6.85 -14.61
N PRO A 199 11.75 5.53 -14.85
CA PRO A 199 10.71 4.72 -14.22
C PRO A 199 10.66 4.95 -12.71
N LEU A 200 9.47 5.22 -12.18
CA LEU A 200 9.24 5.40 -10.76
C LEU A 200 9.47 4.07 -10.03
N SER A 201 10.49 4.04 -9.18
CA SER A 201 10.83 2.89 -8.36
C SER A 201 9.81 2.71 -7.24
N ALA A 202 9.27 1.50 -7.10
CA ALA A 202 8.37 1.15 -6.02
C ALA A 202 9.06 1.24 -4.65
N TYR A 203 10.39 1.01 -4.61
CA TYR A 203 11.20 1.18 -3.42
C TYR A 203 11.27 2.64 -2.96
N ASP A 204 11.44 3.57 -3.91
CA ASP A 204 11.52 5.00 -3.60
C ASP A 204 10.15 5.56 -3.21
N GLU A 205 9.09 5.18 -3.92
CA GLU A 205 7.73 5.57 -3.55
C GLU A 205 7.31 4.97 -2.21
N LEU A 206 7.75 3.75 -1.88
CA LEU A 206 7.56 3.17 -0.56
C LEU A 206 8.27 4.00 0.52
N GLN A 207 9.55 4.34 0.32
CA GLN A 207 10.30 5.20 1.24
C GLN A 207 9.60 6.55 1.43
N ASN A 208 9.13 7.17 0.34
CA ASN A 208 8.38 8.42 0.37
C ASN A 208 7.13 8.33 1.25
N ARG A 209 6.34 7.25 1.09
CA ARG A 209 5.15 6.99 1.92
C ARG A 209 5.51 6.74 3.38
N LEU A 210 6.56 5.97 3.64
CA LEU A 210 7.05 5.72 5.00
C LEU A 210 7.48 7.02 5.69
N MET A 211 8.20 7.90 5.01
CA MET A 211 8.56 9.21 5.56
C MET A 211 7.32 10.07 5.87
N LYS A 212 6.29 10.06 5.01
CA LYS A 212 5.00 10.72 5.28
C LYS A 212 4.30 10.14 6.51
N VAL A 213 4.32 8.81 6.67
CA VAL A 213 3.77 8.12 7.84
C VAL A 213 4.55 8.49 9.10
N LYS A 214 5.88 8.46 9.06
CA LYS A 214 6.75 8.86 10.18
C LYS A 214 6.44 10.26 10.65
N GLU A 215 6.27 11.20 9.73
CA GLU A 215 5.91 12.58 10.05
C GLU A 215 4.51 12.73 10.65
N ARG A 216 3.53 11.96 10.16
CA ARG A 216 2.15 12.02 10.65
C ARG A 216 1.98 11.36 12.02
N TYR A 217 2.75 10.31 12.31
CA TYR A 217 2.59 9.48 13.50
C TYR A 217 3.83 9.49 14.41
N ARG A 218 4.46 10.67 14.55
CA ARG A 218 5.68 10.84 15.39
C ARG A 218 5.47 10.44 16.85
N ASP A 219 4.26 10.60 17.37
CA ASP A 219 3.92 10.35 18.79
C ASP A 219 3.40 8.92 19.04
N ALA A 220 3.44 8.05 18.04
CA ALA A 220 3.04 6.65 18.20
C ALA A 220 4.07 5.88 19.03
N GLU A 221 3.61 5.02 19.94
CA GLU A 221 4.49 4.25 20.84
C GLU A 221 5.45 3.32 20.09
N ASP A 222 4.98 2.79 18.96
CA ASP A 222 5.68 1.90 18.03
C ASP A 222 6.04 2.63 16.72
N GLY A 223 6.21 3.95 16.75
CA GLY A 223 6.50 4.78 15.56
C GLY A 223 7.87 4.55 14.91
N GLU A 224 8.66 3.63 15.44
CA GLU A 224 9.95 3.15 14.90
C GLU A 224 9.87 1.70 14.38
N ASP A 225 8.75 1.03 14.61
CA ASP A 225 8.54 -0.37 14.28
C ASP A 225 7.86 -0.51 12.92
N ILE A 226 8.31 -1.49 12.14
CA ILE A 226 7.64 -1.90 10.90
C ILE A 226 7.70 -3.42 10.74
N ILE A 227 6.57 -4.00 10.37
CA ILE A 227 6.47 -5.42 10.00
C ILE A 227 6.52 -5.53 8.48
N ILE A 228 7.44 -6.31 7.94
CA ILE A 228 7.48 -6.65 6.52
C ILE A 228 6.86 -8.04 6.35
N ALA A 229 5.66 -8.08 5.80
CA ALA A 229 4.93 -9.31 5.52
C ALA A 229 5.06 -9.67 4.04
N ALA A 230 5.74 -10.77 3.73
CA ALA A 230 5.99 -11.19 2.35
C ALA A 230 5.40 -12.57 2.05
N GLU A 231 4.89 -12.78 0.84
CA GLU A 231 4.51 -14.09 0.33
C GLU A 231 5.74 -15.01 0.14
N ASN A 232 5.53 -16.33 0.17
CA ASN A 232 6.61 -17.32 0.07
C ASN A 232 7.43 -17.22 -1.24
N GLN A 233 6.82 -16.74 -2.31
CA GLN A 233 7.42 -16.62 -3.64
C GLN A 233 8.24 -15.32 -3.84
N VAL A 234 8.17 -14.39 -2.89
CA VAL A 234 8.92 -13.13 -2.96
C VAL A 234 10.41 -13.41 -2.73
N MET A 235 11.24 -12.95 -3.66
CA MET A 235 12.69 -13.07 -3.54
C MET A 235 13.23 -12.28 -2.36
N TYR A 236 14.18 -12.87 -1.63
CA TYR A 236 14.77 -12.25 -0.44
C TYR A 236 15.41 -10.88 -0.73
N ASP A 237 16.06 -10.71 -1.88
CA ASP A 237 16.67 -9.43 -2.30
C ASP A 237 15.64 -8.29 -2.31
N LYS A 238 14.38 -8.56 -2.67
CA LYS A 238 13.30 -7.55 -2.64
C LYS A 238 12.99 -7.12 -1.21
N ILE A 239 12.99 -8.06 -0.27
CA ILE A 239 12.77 -7.79 1.16
C ILE A 239 13.92 -6.93 1.69
N VAL A 240 15.17 -7.26 1.37
CA VAL A 240 16.35 -6.49 1.80
C VAL A 240 16.26 -5.03 1.32
N GLN A 241 15.95 -4.80 0.04
CA GLN A 241 15.80 -3.43 -0.47
C GLN A 241 14.69 -2.66 0.25
N ILE A 242 13.56 -3.31 0.59
CA ILE A 242 12.49 -2.68 1.37
C ILE A 242 12.95 -2.38 2.80
N MET A 243 13.71 -3.27 3.42
CA MET A 243 14.31 -3.03 4.74
C MET A 243 15.22 -1.80 4.71
N ASP A 244 16.07 -1.67 3.68
CA ASP A 244 16.97 -0.53 3.55
C ASP A 244 16.21 0.79 3.38
N LYS A 245 15.12 0.77 2.58
CA LYS A 245 14.23 1.92 2.41
C LYS A 245 13.46 2.27 3.69
N ALA A 246 13.05 1.27 4.46
CA ALA A 246 12.40 1.48 5.76
C ALA A 246 13.37 2.11 6.78
N ARG A 247 14.63 1.64 6.83
CA ARG A 247 15.67 2.25 7.67
C ARG A 247 15.95 3.69 7.26
N ALA A 248 16.05 3.96 5.95
CA ALA A 248 16.22 5.31 5.44
C ALA A 248 15.05 6.25 5.81
N ALA A 249 13.86 5.70 6.05
CA ALA A 249 12.67 6.40 6.51
C ALA A 249 12.47 6.39 8.04
N GLU A 250 13.51 6.10 8.84
CA GLU A 250 13.47 6.09 10.32
C GLU A 250 12.57 5.00 10.95
N PHE A 251 12.50 3.83 10.30
CA PHE A 251 11.97 2.60 10.88
C PHE A 251 13.10 1.57 11.11
N PRO A 252 13.91 1.73 12.18
CA PRO A 252 15.03 0.84 12.46
C PRO A 252 14.59 -0.57 12.91
N ASN A 253 13.43 -0.67 13.56
CA ASN A 253 12.97 -1.91 14.19
C ASN A 253 12.11 -2.70 13.21
N ILE A 254 12.77 -3.58 12.45
CA ILE A 254 12.12 -4.34 11.38
C ILE A 254 11.85 -5.77 11.82
N SER A 255 10.59 -6.17 11.80
CA SER A 255 10.16 -7.56 11.94
C SER A 255 9.77 -8.14 10.58
N ILE A 256 10.09 -9.41 10.32
CA ILE A 256 9.73 -10.08 9.07
C ILE A 256 8.68 -11.16 9.37
N ALA A 257 7.57 -11.12 8.63
CA ALA A 257 6.51 -12.12 8.68
C ALA A 257 6.37 -12.80 7.31
N LYS A 258 6.08 -14.10 7.31
CA LYS A 258 5.67 -14.80 6.10
C LYS A 258 4.16 -14.83 6.02
N LEU A 259 3.61 -14.38 4.90
CA LEU A 259 2.20 -14.56 4.59
C LEU A 259 1.99 -16.01 4.16
N ARG A 260 1.13 -16.72 4.90
CA ARG A 260 0.64 -18.03 4.47
C ARG A 260 -0.44 -17.77 3.42
N GLY A 261 -0.11 -18.10 2.17
CA GLY A 261 -1.11 -18.31 1.12
C GLY A 261 -1.87 -19.60 1.35
#